data_AF-A0A1M3I9P0-F1
#
_entry.id   AF-A0A1M3I9P0-F1
#
_cell.length_a   1.000
_cell.length_b   1.000
_cell.length_c   1.000
_cell.angle_alpha   90.00
_cell.angle_beta   90.00
_cell.angle_gamma   90.00
#
_symmetry.space_group_name_H-M   'P 1'
#
loop_
_entity.id
_entity.type
_entity.pdbx_description
1 polymer ?
#
loop_
_entity_poly.entity_id
_entity_poly.type
_entity_poly.pdbx_seq_one_letter_code
_entity_poly.pdbx_strand_id
1 'polypeptide(L)'
;MRVTKGLIIADPWIGYILGGTKDWEMRASGASHRGWFGLIRKGTGAVYGVARLIEVGAPLAPAEMIATFEHHRIPEHMIRSGEVAKWNTPWKLADVRRLERPVLYRHKSGAVTWVELDDAAINGIASQFEAKVTTINPATAMPMADASRRDRFGDADTVKVDVSQRGRKLHIDVEWDDGKPDVAAPAKPSPSAPVMPAAQPLTLRDVAASRVATGRVIGEVEITDGNLTNSHIYLRSFFDRFPADAIGGSNKATRAKRDLTIDWGGGEPVQTDLDGQKKFFRARGWIGAFYQLHRARTGDRVVVEEVAPYRYRVSLRRYGSQGRAS
;
A
#
# COMPACT_ATOMS: atom_id res chain seq x y z
N MET A 1 16.47 -24.32 10.61
CA MET A 1 16.47 -22.96 9.99
C MET A 1 15.54 -22.07 10.78
N ARG A 2 16.00 -20.93 11.34
CA ARG A 2 15.17 -20.04 12.16
C ARG A 2 14.84 -18.75 11.40
N VAL A 3 13.55 -18.50 11.15
CA VAL A 3 13.07 -17.35 10.38
C VAL A 3 12.26 -16.46 11.29
N THR A 4 12.83 -15.34 11.74
CA THR A 4 12.20 -14.43 12.72
C THR A 4 11.52 -13.22 12.08
N LYS A 5 11.86 -12.89 10.83
CA LYS A 5 11.29 -11.75 10.10
C LYS A 5 10.58 -12.19 8.84
N GLY A 6 9.54 -11.47 8.47
CA GLY A 6 8.85 -11.60 7.19
C GLY A 6 8.81 -10.29 6.42
N LEU A 7 8.88 -10.38 5.10
CA LEU A 7 8.69 -9.27 4.18
C LEU A 7 7.31 -9.38 3.55
N ILE A 8 6.52 -8.31 3.64
CA ILE A 8 5.22 -8.23 2.96
C ILE A 8 5.45 -7.88 1.50
N ILE A 9 4.88 -8.67 0.59
CA ILE A 9 4.98 -8.50 -0.86
C ILE A 9 3.59 -8.62 -1.48
N ALA A 10 3.24 -7.69 -2.35
CA ALA A 10 1.95 -7.67 -3.05
C ALA A 10 1.95 -8.64 -4.24
N ASP A 11 0.77 -9.10 -4.62
CA ASP A 11 0.57 -9.68 -5.95
C ASP A 11 0.72 -8.61 -7.06
N PRO A 12 1.13 -9.00 -8.28
CA PRO A 12 1.52 -10.36 -8.68
C PRO A 12 2.96 -10.75 -8.27
N TRP A 13 3.73 -9.82 -7.71
CA TRP A 13 5.18 -9.95 -7.49
C TRP A 13 5.57 -11.12 -6.60
N ILE A 14 4.84 -11.34 -5.49
CA ILE A 14 5.09 -12.50 -4.63
C ILE A 14 4.81 -13.82 -5.34
N GLY A 15 3.80 -13.85 -6.22
CA GLY A 15 3.49 -15.02 -7.03
C GLY A 15 4.66 -15.40 -7.93
N TYR A 16 5.31 -14.42 -8.57
CA TYR A 16 6.50 -14.66 -9.38
C TYR A 16 7.69 -15.16 -8.55
N ILE A 17 7.89 -14.63 -7.34
CA ILE A 17 8.97 -15.11 -6.44
C ILE A 17 8.70 -16.56 -6.04
N LEU A 18 7.50 -16.86 -5.53
CA LEU A 18 7.11 -18.21 -5.09
C LEU A 18 7.05 -19.21 -6.25
N GLY A 19 6.80 -18.73 -7.47
CA GLY A 19 6.82 -19.51 -8.70
C GLY A 19 8.22 -19.65 -9.33
N GLY A 20 9.24 -18.99 -8.77
CA GLY A 20 10.62 -19.06 -9.26
C GLY A 20 10.90 -18.27 -10.53
N THR A 21 9.97 -17.43 -11.00
CA THR A 21 10.17 -16.60 -12.20
C THR A 21 10.76 -15.22 -11.89
N LYS A 22 10.85 -14.85 -10.61
CA LYS A 22 11.40 -13.57 -10.13
C LYS A 22 12.34 -13.82 -8.95
N ASP A 23 13.57 -13.36 -9.05
CA ASP A 23 14.61 -13.48 -8.02
C ASP A 23 15.01 -12.12 -7.42
N TRP A 24 14.57 -10.99 -7.99
CA TRP A 24 14.81 -9.66 -7.41
C TRP A 24 13.54 -9.05 -6.87
N GLU A 25 13.53 -8.62 -5.61
CA GLU A 25 12.48 -7.78 -5.06
C GLU A 25 12.86 -6.30 -5.14
N MET A 26 12.07 -5.50 -5.86
CA MET A 26 12.38 -4.09 -6.08
C MET A 26 11.84 -3.23 -4.93
N ARG A 27 12.68 -2.33 -4.42
CA ARG A 27 12.40 -1.46 -3.27
C ARG A 27 12.87 -0.04 -3.53
N ALA A 28 12.34 0.90 -2.74
CA ALA A 28 12.73 2.32 -2.82
C ALA A 28 14.02 2.63 -2.07
N SER A 29 14.47 1.71 -1.21
CA SER A 29 15.66 1.85 -0.41
C SER A 29 16.31 0.49 -0.20
N GLY A 30 17.56 0.49 0.26
CA GLY A 30 18.27 -0.72 0.64
C GLY A 30 17.70 -1.40 1.89
N ALA A 31 18.19 -2.60 2.17
CA ALA A 31 17.94 -3.33 3.41
C ALA A 31 19.24 -3.54 4.19
N SER A 32 19.16 -3.48 5.52
CA SER A 32 20.24 -3.93 6.43
C SER A 32 20.12 -5.41 6.80
N HIS A 33 18.93 -6.00 6.70
CA HIS A 33 18.72 -7.44 6.97
C HIS A 33 19.52 -8.31 6.01
N ARG A 34 20.06 -9.43 6.51
CA ARG A 34 20.74 -10.45 5.70
C ARG A 34 20.32 -11.84 6.19
N GLY A 35 20.28 -12.80 5.29
CA GLY A 35 19.91 -14.19 5.60
C GLY A 35 18.43 -14.49 5.36
N TRP A 36 17.92 -15.53 6.03
CA TRP A 36 16.58 -16.06 5.82
C TRP A 36 15.48 -15.11 6.29
N PHE A 37 14.40 -15.04 5.53
CA PHE A 37 13.18 -14.32 5.89
C PHE A 37 11.94 -14.97 5.29
N GLY A 38 10.77 -14.71 5.88
CA GLY A 38 9.48 -15.18 5.40
C GLY A 38 8.93 -14.31 4.28
N LEU A 39 8.31 -14.93 3.28
CA LEU A 39 7.58 -14.27 2.20
C LEU A 39 6.10 -14.20 2.57
N ILE A 40 5.61 -13.00 2.87
CA ILE A 40 4.21 -12.78 3.29
C ILE A 40 3.43 -12.20 2.13
N ARG A 41 2.34 -12.89 1.76
CA ARG A 41 1.40 -12.40 0.76
C ARG A 41 0.56 -11.29 1.36
N LYS A 42 0.67 -10.08 0.81
CA LYS A 42 -0.06 -8.89 1.29
C LYS A 42 -1.55 -9.20 1.43
N GLY A 43 -2.17 -8.75 2.53
CA GLY A 43 -3.59 -8.94 2.82
C GLY A 43 -3.96 -10.28 3.45
N THR A 44 -3.10 -11.31 3.38
CA THR A 44 -3.48 -12.66 3.85
C THR A 44 -3.18 -12.94 5.32
N GLY A 45 -2.29 -12.17 5.94
CA GLY A 45 -1.79 -12.46 7.30
C GLY A 45 -1.02 -13.78 7.42
N ALA A 46 -0.51 -14.32 6.31
CA ALA A 46 0.18 -15.60 6.28
C ALA A 46 1.52 -15.54 5.53
N VAL A 47 2.48 -16.34 6.00
CA VAL A 47 3.75 -16.63 5.34
C VAL A 47 3.53 -17.78 4.36
N TYR A 48 3.92 -17.60 3.10
CA TYR A 48 3.73 -18.59 2.02
C TYR A 48 5.04 -19.28 1.60
N GLY A 49 6.17 -18.74 2.01
CA GLY A 49 7.48 -19.25 1.66
C GLY A 49 8.57 -18.58 2.48
N VAL A 50 9.80 -18.96 2.22
CA VAL A 50 11.00 -18.33 2.77
C VAL A 50 11.99 -18.09 1.65
N ALA A 51 12.86 -17.10 1.82
CA ALA A 51 13.96 -16.82 0.91
C ALA A 51 15.15 -16.29 1.70
N ARG A 52 16.32 -16.25 1.08
CA ARG A 52 17.49 -15.55 1.59
C ARG A 52 17.71 -14.26 0.84
N LEU A 53 17.91 -13.17 1.57
CA LEU A 53 18.40 -11.93 0.99
C LEU A 53 19.92 -12.03 0.90
N ILE A 54 20.46 -12.18 -0.31
CA ILE A 54 21.89 -12.39 -0.56
C ILE A 54 22.62 -11.10 -0.91
N GLU A 55 21.95 -10.15 -1.57
CA GLU A 55 22.56 -8.89 -1.99
C GLU A 55 21.52 -7.77 -2.04
N VAL A 56 21.95 -6.54 -1.76
CA VAL A 56 21.20 -5.32 -2.03
C VAL A 56 22.01 -4.52 -3.03
N GLY A 57 21.51 -4.40 -4.26
CA GLY A 57 22.19 -3.66 -5.32
C GLY A 57 22.01 -2.16 -5.20
N ALA A 58 22.76 -1.40 -6.01
CA ALA A 58 22.56 0.04 -6.16
C ALA A 58 21.24 0.35 -6.88
N PRO A 59 20.66 1.54 -6.68
CA PRO A 59 19.52 2.01 -7.46
C PRO A 59 19.82 1.99 -8.96
N LEU A 60 18.91 1.41 -9.74
CA LEU A 60 19.05 1.24 -11.19
C LEU A 60 18.41 2.41 -11.94
N ALA A 61 19.03 2.81 -13.05
CA ALA A 61 18.42 3.67 -14.05
C ALA A 61 17.36 2.91 -14.86
N PRO A 62 16.42 3.60 -15.53
CA PRO A 62 15.37 2.95 -16.32
C PRO A 62 15.90 1.97 -17.38
N ALA A 63 17.01 2.30 -18.06
CA ALA A 63 17.62 1.41 -19.05
C ALA A 63 18.13 0.10 -18.42
N GLU A 64 18.70 0.16 -17.21
CA GLU A 64 19.18 -1.01 -16.48
C GLU A 64 18.01 -1.85 -15.96
N MET A 65 16.93 -1.22 -15.50
CA MET A 65 15.69 -1.93 -15.15
C MET A 65 15.14 -2.67 -16.37
N ILE A 66 15.09 -2.05 -17.55
CA ILE A 66 14.61 -2.73 -18.77
C ILE A 66 15.52 -3.93 -19.10
N ALA A 67 16.84 -3.75 -19.05
CA ALA A 67 17.81 -4.81 -19.32
C ALA A 67 17.75 -5.98 -18.33
N THR A 68 17.26 -5.74 -17.11
CA THR A 68 17.18 -6.75 -16.03
C THR A 68 15.75 -7.29 -15.82
N PHE A 69 14.88 -7.12 -16.82
CA PHE A 69 13.48 -7.58 -16.80
C PHE A 69 13.30 -9.02 -16.30
N GLU A 70 14.16 -9.94 -16.73
CA GLU A 70 14.08 -11.36 -16.37
C GLU A 70 14.14 -11.60 -14.86
N HIS A 71 14.78 -10.71 -14.10
CA HIS A 71 14.97 -10.85 -12.66
C HIS A 71 13.80 -10.31 -11.84
N HIS A 72 13.28 -9.13 -12.21
CA HIS A 72 12.23 -8.45 -11.43
C HIS A 72 10.83 -8.52 -12.06
N ARG A 73 10.71 -8.92 -13.34
CA ARG A 73 9.46 -9.10 -14.10
C ARG A 73 8.56 -7.87 -14.19
N ILE A 74 9.11 -6.66 -14.05
CA ILE A 74 8.34 -5.41 -14.18
C ILE A 74 8.27 -5.06 -15.67
N PRO A 75 7.07 -5.01 -16.27
CA PRO A 75 6.91 -4.69 -17.69
C PRO A 75 7.60 -3.37 -18.09
N GLU A 76 8.22 -3.37 -19.27
CA GLU A 76 8.93 -2.20 -19.80
C GLU A 76 8.05 -0.94 -19.85
N HIS A 77 6.77 -1.08 -20.20
CA HIS A 77 5.86 0.06 -20.27
C HIS A 77 5.66 0.75 -18.90
N MET A 78 5.67 0.00 -17.78
CA MET A 78 5.59 0.55 -16.42
C MET A 78 6.89 1.29 -16.03
N ILE A 79 8.03 0.82 -16.53
CA ILE A 79 9.32 1.47 -16.29
C ILE A 79 9.40 2.78 -17.07
N ARG A 80 9.04 2.75 -18.36
CA ARG A 80 9.06 3.94 -19.22
C ARG A 80 8.04 5.00 -18.83
N SER A 81 6.88 4.61 -18.30
CA SER A 81 5.87 5.55 -17.78
C SER A 81 6.30 6.24 -16.48
N GLY A 82 7.32 5.71 -15.79
CA GLY A 82 7.75 6.19 -14.48
C GLY A 82 6.87 5.70 -13.33
N GLU A 83 5.87 4.87 -13.58
CA GLU A 83 4.96 4.31 -12.57
C GLU A 83 5.74 3.60 -11.45
N VAL A 84 6.83 2.92 -11.80
CA VAL A 84 7.69 2.20 -10.86
C VAL A 84 8.99 2.93 -10.51
N ALA A 85 9.18 4.19 -10.92
CA ALA A 85 10.46 4.89 -10.80
C ALA A 85 11.02 4.93 -9.36
N LYS A 86 10.12 4.91 -8.37
CA LYS A 86 10.49 4.84 -6.96
C LYS A 86 11.12 3.49 -6.56
N TRP A 87 10.74 2.38 -7.17
CA TRP A 87 11.20 1.03 -6.81
C TRP A 87 12.31 0.56 -7.75
N ASN A 88 13.47 1.19 -7.63
CA ASN A 88 14.62 0.94 -8.50
C ASN A 88 15.80 0.27 -7.80
N THR A 89 15.71 -0.01 -6.49
CA THR A 89 16.78 -0.68 -5.74
C THR A 89 16.49 -2.19 -5.67
N PRO A 90 17.34 -3.07 -6.26
CA PRO A 90 17.09 -4.50 -6.30
C PRO A 90 17.57 -5.21 -5.02
N TRP A 91 16.69 -5.97 -4.39
CA TRP A 91 17.03 -6.93 -3.34
C TRP A 91 17.09 -8.32 -3.96
N LYS A 92 18.31 -8.85 -4.12
CA LYS A 92 18.54 -10.13 -4.81
C LYS A 92 18.29 -11.29 -3.83
N LEU A 93 17.40 -12.19 -4.22
CA LEU A 93 16.93 -13.30 -3.42
C LEU A 93 17.55 -14.61 -3.90
N ALA A 94 17.81 -15.52 -2.98
CA ALA A 94 18.22 -16.89 -3.28
C ALA A 94 17.45 -17.87 -2.41
N ASP A 95 17.54 -19.16 -2.77
CA ASP A 95 16.99 -20.29 -2.01
C ASP A 95 15.49 -20.11 -1.69
N VAL A 96 14.70 -19.61 -2.64
CA VAL A 96 13.25 -19.44 -2.46
C VAL A 96 12.60 -20.82 -2.26
N ARG A 97 11.92 -20.99 -1.13
CA ARG A 97 11.24 -22.22 -0.76
C ARG A 97 9.81 -21.94 -0.38
N ARG A 98 8.86 -22.50 -1.14
CA ARG A 98 7.44 -22.44 -0.83
C ARG A 98 7.10 -23.36 0.35
N LEU A 99 6.25 -22.88 1.25
CA LEU A 99 5.66 -23.69 2.32
C LEU A 99 4.55 -24.55 1.73
N GLU A 100 4.41 -25.79 2.20
CA GLU A 100 3.33 -26.68 1.79
C GLU A 100 1.97 -26.12 2.21
N ARG A 101 1.93 -25.53 3.41
CA ARG A 101 0.75 -24.85 3.94
C ARG A 101 1.14 -23.44 4.40
N PRO A 102 0.36 -22.40 4.06
CA PRO A 102 0.60 -21.06 4.59
C PRO A 102 0.59 -21.05 6.12
N VAL A 103 1.49 -20.30 6.73
CA VAL A 103 1.63 -20.19 8.19
C VAL A 103 1.13 -18.82 8.63
N LEU A 104 0.08 -18.78 9.43
CA LEU A 104 -0.45 -17.54 9.99
C LEU A 104 0.52 -16.90 10.97
N TYR A 105 0.56 -15.57 11.02
CA TYR A 105 1.30 -14.82 12.02
C TYR A 105 0.43 -13.72 12.62
N ARG A 106 0.75 -13.33 13.85
CA ARG A 106 0.12 -12.21 14.54
C ARG A 106 0.76 -10.90 14.07
N HIS A 107 0.03 -10.16 13.26
CA HIS A 107 0.45 -8.83 12.83
C HIS A 107 0.41 -7.85 14.01
N LYS A 108 1.56 -7.29 14.39
CA LYS A 108 1.64 -6.18 15.35
C LYS A 108 1.21 -4.87 14.66
N SER A 109 0.43 -4.04 15.36
CA SER A 109 -0.02 -2.75 14.82
C SER A 109 1.17 -1.88 14.39
N GLY A 110 1.11 -1.29 13.19
CA GLY A 110 2.11 -0.33 12.70
C GLY A 110 3.29 -0.90 11.91
N ALA A 111 3.36 -2.22 11.67
CA ALA A 111 4.41 -2.83 10.86
C ALA A 111 4.07 -2.76 9.36
N VAL A 112 4.80 -1.95 8.59
CA VAL A 112 4.42 -1.61 7.19
C VAL A 112 5.18 -2.42 6.13
N THR A 113 6.42 -2.84 6.40
CA THR A 113 7.28 -3.49 5.37
C THR A 113 7.89 -4.80 5.87
N TRP A 114 8.67 -4.73 6.95
CA TRP A 114 9.18 -5.89 7.67
C TRP A 114 8.32 -6.15 8.89
N VAL A 115 7.98 -7.41 9.13
CA VAL A 115 7.27 -7.85 10.33
C VAL A 115 8.16 -8.80 11.12
N GLU A 116 8.16 -8.63 12.43
CA GLU A 116 8.67 -9.65 13.35
C GLU A 116 7.59 -10.73 13.50
N LEU A 117 7.98 -11.98 13.28
CA LEU A 117 7.12 -13.14 13.42
C LEU A 117 7.02 -13.56 14.89
N ASP A 118 5.84 -13.97 15.33
CA ASP A 118 5.66 -14.57 16.66
C ASP A 118 6.16 -16.03 16.69
N ASP A 119 6.32 -16.57 17.90
CA ASP A 119 6.87 -17.91 18.10
C ASP A 119 6.04 -19.01 17.41
N ALA A 120 4.72 -18.86 17.32
CA ALA A 120 3.87 -19.84 16.63
C ALA A 120 4.17 -19.85 15.13
N ALA A 121 4.34 -18.69 14.51
CA ALA A 121 4.74 -18.58 13.11
C ALA A 121 6.16 -19.12 12.87
N ILE A 122 7.12 -18.78 13.74
CA ILE A 122 8.51 -19.26 13.65
C ILE A 122 8.55 -20.80 13.70
N ASN A 123 7.86 -21.41 14.66
CA ASN A 123 7.80 -22.86 14.82
C ASN A 123 7.02 -23.53 13.68
N GLY A 124 5.92 -22.92 13.22
CA GLY A 124 5.13 -23.40 12.09
C GLY A 124 5.94 -23.44 10.78
N ILE A 125 6.81 -22.45 10.54
CA ILE A 125 7.74 -22.45 9.41
C ILE A 125 8.78 -23.55 9.58
N ALA A 126 9.43 -23.65 10.75
CA ALA A 126 10.50 -24.63 11.00
C ALA A 126 10.03 -26.08 10.80
N SER A 127 8.85 -26.43 11.34
CA SER A 127 8.29 -27.78 11.27
C SER A 127 8.09 -28.30 9.84
N GLN A 128 7.76 -27.43 8.87
CA GLN A 128 7.57 -27.83 7.47
C GLN A 128 8.88 -28.15 6.74
N PHE A 129 10.03 -27.72 7.27
CA PHE A 129 11.34 -28.03 6.71
C PHE A 129 12.06 -29.15 7.48
N GLU A 130 11.75 -29.34 8.77
CA GLU A 130 12.26 -30.44 9.58
C GLU A 130 11.56 -31.77 9.25
N ALA A 131 10.25 -31.74 8.98
CA ALA A 131 9.49 -32.93 8.58
C ALA A 131 10.04 -33.60 7.30
N LYS A 132 10.68 -32.85 6.40
CA LYS A 132 11.27 -33.38 5.16
C LYS A 132 12.60 -34.12 5.36
N VAL A 133 13.29 -33.91 6.48
CA VAL A 133 14.56 -34.59 6.75
C VAL A 133 14.32 -36.02 7.28
N THR A 134 13.22 -36.22 8.03
CA THR A 134 12.89 -37.53 8.61
C THR A 134 12.30 -38.52 7.59
N THR A 135 11.65 -38.06 6.52
CA THR A 135 10.98 -38.95 5.54
C THR A 135 11.91 -39.52 4.46
N ILE A 136 13.18 -39.10 4.38
CA ILE A 136 14.12 -39.57 3.33
C ILE A 136 14.92 -40.82 3.76
N ASN A 137 14.72 -41.33 4.99
CA ASN A 137 15.23 -42.65 5.38
C ASN A 137 14.12 -43.70 5.53
N PRO A 138 13.92 -44.57 4.51
CA PRO A 138 13.46 -45.92 4.76
C PRO A 138 14.54 -46.89 4.29
N ALA A 139 15.55 -47.14 5.13
CA ALA A 139 16.38 -48.32 5.01
C ALA A 139 15.78 -49.41 5.91
N THR A 140 14.97 -50.26 5.27
CA THR A 140 14.91 -51.72 5.41
C THR A 140 15.05 -52.32 6.82
N ALA A 141 13.93 -52.81 7.39
CA ALA A 141 13.83 -54.15 7.99
C ALA A 141 12.40 -54.44 8.50
N MET A 142 11.78 -55.48 7.95
CA MET A 142 10.78 -56.34 8.61
C MET A 142 11.05 -57.78 8.15
N PRO A 143 10.58 -58.84 8.84
CA PRO A 143 10.09 -58.94 10.22
C PRO A 143 10.72 -60.14 10.98
N MET A 144 10.54 -60.21 12.31
CA MET A 144 10.39 -61.51 12.99
C MET A 144 9.37 -61.36 14.12
N ALA A 145 8.41 -62.28 14.13
CA ALA A 145 7.46 -62.53 15.21
C ALA A 145 8.14 -63.35 16.33
N ASP A 146 7.78 -63.14 17.60
CA ASP A 146 6.89 -64.07 18.34
C ASP A 146 6.64 -63.61 19.80
N ALA A 147 5.41 -63.89 20.26
CA ALA A 147 4.95 -64.25 21.59
C ALA A 147 5.34 -63.47 22.88
N SER A 148 4.30 -62.84 23.45
CA SER A 148 3.66 -63.21 24.73
C SER A 148 3.78 -62.32 26.00
N ARG A 149 2.57 -61.94 26.46
CA ARG A 149 2.01 -61.84 27.84
C ARG A 149 2.15 -60.55 28.67
N ARG A 150 0.95 -59.98 28.94
CA ARG A 150 0.30 -59.54 30.22
C ARG A 150 1.14 -58.67 31.17
N ASP A 151 0.67 -57.59 31.80
CA ASP A 151 -0.60 -57.29 32.50
C ASP A 151 -0.47 -55.78 32.93
N ARG A 152 -1.48 -54.90 32.75
CA ARG A 152 -2.47 -54.41 33.75
C ARG A 152 -2.14 -53.06 34.46
N PHE A 153 -3.19 -52.23 34.58
CA PHE A 153 -3.39 -50.99 35.40
C PHE A 153 -2.71 -49.69 34.94
N GLY A 154 -3.29 -48.49 35.03
CA GLY A 154 -4.57 -47.95 35.53
C GLY A 154 -4.71 -46.50 35.01
N ASP A 155 -5.87 -46.10 34.50
CA ASP A 155 -6.89 -45.24 35.13
C ASP A 155 -6.76 -43.73 34.82
N ALA A 156 -7.91 -43.19 34.41
CA ALA A 156 -8.40 -41.81 34.28
C ALA A 156 -7.44 -40.61 34.37
N ASP A 157 -7.55 -39.68 33.41
CA ASP A 157 -8.45 -38.55 33.67
C ASP A 157 -8.98 -37.87 32.40
N THR A 158 -10.27 -37.56 32.46
CA THR A 158 -11.04 -36.97 31.36
C THR A 158 -11.26 -35.50 31.70
N VAL A 159 -10.83 -34.57 30.85
CA VAL A 159 -11.36 -33.20 30.89
C VAL A 159 -11.87 -32.83 29.51
N LYS A 160 -13.19 -32.95 29.38
CA LYS A 160 -13.99 -32.24 28.39
C LYS A 160 -14.08 -30.78 28.83
N VAL A 161 -13.83 -29.83 27.93
CA VAL A 161 -14.34 -28.47 28.08
C VAL A 161 -14.95 -28.05 26.75
N ASP A 162 -16.27 -27.84 26.79
CA ASP A 162 -17.06 -27.31 25.69
C ASP A 162 -17.27 -25.79 25.84
N VAL A 163 -17.48 -25.20 24.68
CA VAL A 163 -17.63 -23.83 24.17
C VAL A 163 -18.37 -22.83 25.07
N SER A 164 -17.94 -21.55 25.06
CA SER A 164 -18.78 -20.39 24.64
C SER A 164 -18.20 -19.00 24.94
N GLN A 165 -18.19 -18.16 23.89
CA GLN A 165 -18.22 -16.70 23.87
C GLN A 165 -17.03 -15.88 24.40
N ARG A 166 -16.32 -15.20 23.49
CA ARG A 166 -16.18 -13.72 23.46
C ARG A 166 -15.23 -13.26 22.34
N GLY A 167 -15.68 -12.23 21.61
CA GLY A 167 -14.79 -11.30 20.92
C GLY A 167 -14.68 -11.47 19.40
N ARG A 168 -15.72 -11.05 18.66
CA ARG A 168 -15.55 -10.59 17.27
C ARG A 168 -14.47 -9.51 17.26
N LYS A 169 -13.31 -9.76 16.65
CA LYS A 169 -12.34 -8.72 16.33
C LYS A 169 -12.20 -8.62 14.83
N LEU A 170 -12.75 -7.53 14.32
CA LEU A 170 -12.76 -7.08 12.94
C LEU A 170 -11.32 -7.12 12.39
N HIS A 171 -11.10 -7.96 11.39
CA HIS A 171 -9.91 -7.90 10.55
C HIS A 171 -10.10 -6.73 9.57
N ILE A 172 -9.20 -5.76 9.64
CA ILE A 172 -9.18 -4.60 8.76
C ILE A 172 -8.22 -4.96 7.61
N ASP A 173 -8.79 -5.29 6.47
CA ASP A 173 -8.07 -5.39 5.20
C ASP A 173 -7.60 -3.99 4.80
N VAL A 174 -6.28 -3.80 4.77
CA VAL A 174 -5.65 -2.59 4.23
C VAL A 174 -5.02 -2.96 2.89
N GLU A 175 -5.89 -2.97 1.88
CA GLU A 175 -5.51 -2.93 0.48
C GLU A 175 -5.08 -1.49 0.14
N TRP A 176 -3.86 -1.35 -0.36
CA TRP A 176 -3.36 -0.10 -0.93
C TRP A 176 -3.23 -0.35 -2.43
N ASP A 177 -4.03 0.38 -3.19
CA ASP A 177 -4.12 0.36 -4.63
C ASP A 177 -4.03 1.81 -5.12
N ASP A 178 -3.08 2.06 -6.03
CA ASP A 178 -2.86 3.33 -6.70
C ASP A 178 -3.84 3.43 -7.87
N GLY A 179 -5.10 3.74 -7.55
CA GLY A 179 -6.19 3.80 -8.52
C GLY A 179 -5.92 4.80 -9.65
N LYS A 180 -5.85 4.27 -10.88
CA LYS A 180 -5.90 4.98 -12.15
C LYS A 180 -7.27 5.71 -12.29
N PRO A 181 -7.33 6.93 -12.86
CA PRO A 181 -8.60 7.62 -13.11
C PRO A 181 -9.43 6.89 -14.18
N ASP A 182 -10.72 6.69 -13.92
CA ASP A 182 -11.69 6.18 -14.88
C ASP A 182 -11.84 7.17 -16.05
N VAL A 183 -11.46 6.73 -17.24
CA VAL A 183 -11.73 7.43 -18.50
C VAL A 183 -13.08 6.93 -19.00
N ALA A 184 -14.08 7.80 -18.98
CA ALA A 184 -15.37 7.54 -19.63
C ALA A 184 -15.16 7.31 -21.14
N ALA A 185 -15.71 6.20 -21.66
CA ALA A 185 -15.65 5.85 -23.07
C ALA A 185 -16.50 6.79 -23.95
N PRO A 186 -16.13 7.01 -25.22
CA PRO A 186 -16.81 7.97 -26.10
C PRO A 186 -18.10 7.39 -26.69
N ALA A 187 -19.16 8.20 -26.68
CA ALA A 187 -20.40 7.91 -27.41
C ALA A 187 -20.20 8.04 -28.93
N LYS A 188 -20.78 7.12 -29.70
CA LYS A 188 -20.80 7.11 -31.18
C LYS A 188 -21.68 8.24 -31.75
N PRO A 189 -21.40 8.74 -32.97
CA PRO A 189 -22.13 9.86 -33.58
C PRO A 189 -23.31 9.37 -34.43
N SER A 190 -24.38 10.19 -34.51
CA SER A 190 -25.38 10.19 -35.59
C SER A 190 -26.22 11.49 -35.58
N PRO A 191 -26.83 11.90 -36.71
CA PRO A 191 -26.64 13.25 -37.25
C PRO A 191 -27.91 14.14 -37.35
N SER A 192 -27.64 15.38 -37.75
CA SER A 192 -28.49 16.33 -38.51
C SER A 192 -29.45 17.27 -37.75
N ALA A 193 -29.23 18.57 -38.03
CA ALA A 193 -29.99 19.75 -37.59
C ALA A 193 -31.36 19.91 -38.32
N PRO A 194 -32.18 20.92 -37.95
CA PRO A 194 -32.11 22.19 -38.70
C PRO A 194 -32.38 23.51 -37.91
N VAL A 195 -31.56 24.53 -38.23
CA VAL A 195 -31.87 25.93 -38.67
C VAL A 195 -32.83 26.85 -37.87
N MET A 196 -32.22 27.86 -37.17
CA MET A 196 -32.45 29.35 -37.11
C MET A 196 -33.84 29.96 -36.72
N PRO A 197 -33.96 31.20 -36.17
CA PRO A 197 -33.22 32.42 -36.57
C PRO A 197 -32.76 33.42 -35.48
N ALA A 198 -32.03 34.42 -36.01
CA ALA A 198 -31.23 35.47 -35.40
C ALA A 198 -31.98 36.55 -34.59
N ALA A 199 -31.30 37.17 -33.62
CA ALA A 199 -30.83 38.57 -33.71
C ALA A 199 -30.39 39.11 -32.32
N GLN A 200 -29.17 39.62 -32.23
CA GLN A 200 -28.81 41.02 -31.88
C GLN A 200 -27.38 41.11 -31.29
N PRO A 201 -26.58 42.13 -31.67
CA PRO A 201 -25.18 42.23 -31.31
C PRO A 201 -24.98 43.07 -30.05
N LEU A 202 -24.31 42.53 -29.03
CA LEU A 202 -23.85 43.32 -27.88
C LEU A 202 -22.43 42.93 -27.47
N THR A 203 -21.52 43.88 -27.77
CA THR A 203 -20.40 44.33 -26.94
C THR A 203 -19.22 43.38 -26.69
N LEU A 204 -18.11 43.69 -27.36
CA LEU A 204 -16.76 43.61 -26.81
C LEU A 204 -16.69 44.36 -25.47
N ARG A 205 -16.47 43.60 -24.38
CA ARG A 205 -15.95 43.94 -23.02
C ARG A 205 -16.45 42.81 -22.12
N ASP A 206 -15.62 41.91 -21.59
CA ASP A 206 -14.59 42.21 -20.62
C ASP A 206 -13.54 41.10 -20.64
N VAL A 207 -12.29 41.47 -20.91
CA VAL A 207 -11.13 40.76 -20.37
C VAL A 207 -11.08 41.13 -18.88
N ALA A 208 -12.00 40.57 -18.09
CA ALA A 208 -12.01 40.75 -16.65
C ALA A 208 -11.31 39.54 -16.03
N ALA A 209 -10.18 39.84 -15.40
CA ALA A 209 -9.42 39.00 -14.51
C ALA A 209 -10.28 37.93 -13.83
N SER A 210 -9.85 36.68 -13.93
CA SER A 210 -10.26 35.59 -13.05
C SER A 210 -10.07 36.05 -11.60
N ARG A 211 -11.13 36.63 -11.01
CA ARG A 211 -11.22 36.87 -9.58
C ARG A 211 -11.13 35.51 -8.94
N VAL A 212 -9.95 35.18 -8.44
CA VAL A 212 -9.74 34.05 -7.55
C VAL A 212 -10.71 34.27 -6.39
N ALA A 213 -11.80 33.51 -6.37
CA ALA A 213 -12.65 33.43 -5.19
C ALA A 213 -11.71 33.08 -4.03
N THR A 214 -11.58 34.00 -3.08
CA THR A 214 -10.77 33.81 -1.88
C THR A 214 -11.50 32.77 -1.04
N GLY A 215 -11.06 31.52 -1.15
CA GLY A 215 -11.64 30.42 -0.39
C GLY A 215 -11.44 30.64 1.12
N ARG A 216 -12.35 30.10 1.93
CA ARG A 216 -12.21 30.14 3.39
C ARG A 216 -11.09 29.18 3.78
N VAL A 217 -10.02 29.68 4.39
CA VAL A 217 -8.97 28.80 4.96
C VAL A 217 -9.58 27.94 6.06
N ILE A 218 -9.66 26.63 5.82
CA ILE A 218 -10.14 25.67 6.81
C ILE A 218 -9.01 25.11 7.66
N GLY A 219 -7.76 25.18 7.19
CA GLY A 219 -6.64 24.79 8.04
C GLY A 219 -5.28 24.84 7.35
N GLU A 220 -4.26 24.64 8.17
CA GLU A 220 -2.86 24.62 7.75
C GLU A 220 -2.12 23.46 8.39
N VAL A 221 -1.15 22.90 7.66
CA VAL A 221 -0.29 21.81 8.12
C VAL A 221 1.15 22.17 7.84
N GLU A 222 2.00 22.11 8.86
CA GLU A 222 3.44 22.21 8.66
C GLU A 222 4.00 20.95 8.01
N ILE A 223 4.82 21.12 7.00
CA ILE A 223 5.47 20.04 6.27
C ILE A 223 6.68 19.55 7.07
N THR A 224 6.65 18.28 7.44
CA THR A 224 7.79 17.58 8.05
C THR A 224 8.55 16.73 7.02
N ASP A 225 9.77 16.31 7.35
CA ASP A 225 10.53 15.35 6.52
C ASP A 225 9.74 14.06 6.26
N GLY A 226 8.97 13.62 7.26
CA GLY A 226 8.08 12.46 7.15
C GLY A 226 6.95 12.67 6.14
N ASN A 227 6.43 13.89 6.00
CA ASN A 227 5.43 14.23 4.98
C ASN A 227 6.01 14.14 3.58
N LEU A 228 7.20 14.73 3.37
CA LEU A 228 7.89 14.71 2.07
C LEU A 228 8.24 13.28 1.64
N THR A 229 8.86 12.51 2.55
CA THR A 229 9.32 11.14 2.29
C THR A 229 8.17 10.19 1.93
N ASN A 230 7.03 10.36 2.60
CA ASN A 230 5.88 9.46 2.44
C ASN A 230 4.76 10.04 1.56
N SER A 231 4.88 11.28 1.08
CA SER A 231 3.85 11.96 0.27
C SER A 231 2.47 12.02 0.94
N HIS A 232 2.42 12.41 2.22
CA HIS A 232 1.17 12.53 2.99
C HIS A 232 0.99 13.92 3.59
N ILE A 233 -0.27 14.37 3.70
CA ILE A 233 -0.67 15.58 4.45
C ILE A 233 -1.55 15.15 5.63
N TYR A 234 -1.18 15.50 6.86
CA TYR A 234 -1.97 15.19 8.06
C TYR A 234 -3.01 16.27 8.32
N LEU A 235 -4.31 15.94 8.21
CA LEU A 235 -5.40 16.90 8.37
C LEU A 235 -5.94 16.97 9.81
N ARG A 236 -5.26 16.34 10.77
CA ARG A 236 -5.74 16.10 12.15
C ARG A 236 -6.22 17.36 12.86
N SER A 237 -5.55 18.49 12.64
CA SER A 237 -5.78 19.77 13.33
C SER A 237 -7.07 20.48 12.89
N PHE A 238 -7.68 20.10 11.78
CA PHE A 238 -8.89 20.73 11.24
C PHE A 238 -9.84 19.74 10.56
N PHE A 239 -9.70 18.45 10.87
CA PHE A 239 -10.45 17.38 10.23
C PHE A 239 -11.96 17.48 10.46
N ASP A 240 -12.35 18.03 11.60
CA ASP A 240 -13.72 18.32 12.03
C ASP A 240 -14.43 19.38 11.17
N ARG A 241 -13.68 20.12 10.34
CA ARG A 241 -14.22 21.18 9.48
C ARG A 241 -14.67 20.68 8.11
N PHE A 242 -14.43 19.41 7.79
CA PHE A 242 -14.95 18.78 6.58
C PHE A 242 -16.37 18.25 6.79
N PRO A 243 -17.21 18.20 5.73
CA PRO A 243 -18.53 17.58 5.78
C PRO A 243 -18.47 16.13 6.26
N ALA A 244 -19.35 15.76 7.20
CA ALA A 244 -19.36 14.42 7.79
C ALA A 244 -19.66 13.30 6.76
N ASP A 245 -20.41 13.61 5.70
CA ASP A 245 -20.74 12.68 4.62
C ASP A 245 -19.59 12.50 3.60
N ALA A 246 -18.53 13.30 3.70
CA ALA A 246 -17.27 13.14 2.96
C ALA A 246 -16.18 12.39 3.75
N ILE A 247 -16.50 11.96 4.98
CA ILE A 247 -15.61 11.18 5.85
C ILE A 247 -16.02 9.70 5.80
N GLY A 248 -15.13 8.86 5.30
CA GLY A 248 -15.28 7.41 5.26
C GLY A 248 -14.62 6.72 6.45
N GLY A 249 -14.77 5.40 6.52
CA GLY A 249 -14.02 4.54 7.41
C GLY A 249 -12.56 4.38 6.98
N SER A 250 -11.87 3.45 7.62
CA SER A 250 -10.41 3.29 7.54
C SER A 250 -9.90 2.61 6.26
N ASN A 251 -10.81 2.19 5.37
CA ASN A 251 -10.48 1.51 4.12
C ASN A 251 -11.44 1.90 2.97
N LYS A 252 -11.07 1.52 1.73
CA LYS A 252 -11.85 1.84 0.52
C LYS A 252 -13.23 1.17 0.50
N ALA A 253 -13.38 0.02 1.18
CA ALA A 253 -14.69 -0.64 1.32
C ALA A 253 -15.67 0.18 2.16
N THR A 254 -15.16 1.05 3.02
CA THR A 254 -15.94 1.97 3.86
C THR A 254 -15.78 3.42 3.38
N ARG A 255 -15.74 3.65 2.06
CA ARG A 255 -15.67 5.01 1.51
C ARG A 255 -16.82 5.89 1.98
N ALA A 256 -16.56 7.19 2.01
CA ALA A 256 -17.57 8.17 2.32
C ALA A 256 -18.72 8.16 1.30
N LYS A 257 -19.85 8.77 1.67
CA LYS A 257 -21.03 8.87 0.79
C LYS A 257 -20.80 9.88 -0.34
N ARG A 258 -19.89 10.82 -0.16
CA ARG A 258 -19.55 11.86 -1.12
C ARG A 258 -18.03 12.04 -1.23
N ASP A 259 -17.58 12.30 -2.45
CA ASP A 259 -16.21 12.69 -2.73
C ASP A 259 -16.06 14.22 -2.68
N LEU A 260 -14.84 14.66 -2.36
CA LEU A 260 -14.36 16.02 -2.45
C LEU A 260 -13.62 16.21 -3.75
N THR A 261 -13.76 17.39 -4.35
CA THR A 261 -12.88 17.84 -5.43
C THR A 261 -11.74 18.67 -4.84
N ILE A 262 -10.50 18.27 -5.08
CA ILE A 262 -9.31 18.97 -4.59
C ILE A 262 -8.58 19.59 -5.78
N ASP A 263 -8.59 20.92 -5.83
CA ASP A 263 -7.73 21.73 -6.69
C ASP A 263 -6.39 21.94 -6.00
N TRP A 264 -5.35 21.26 -6.48
CA TRP A 264 -4.01 21.31 -5.88
C TRP A 264 -3.02 22.10 -6.75
N GLY A 265 -3.49 22.82 -7.78
CA GLY A 265 -2.64 23.55 -8.72
C GLY A 265 -1.98 22.68 -9.81
N GLY A 266 -2.35 21.40 -9.91
CA GLY A 266 -1.98 20.54 -11.04
C GLY A 266 -2.84 20.79 -12.28
N GLY A 267 -2.59 20.01 -13.34
CA GLY A 267 -3.34 20.13 -14.61
C GLY A 267 -4.83 19.79 -14.48
N GLU A 268 -5.18 18.88 -13.57
CA GLU A 268 -6.57 18.49 -13.29
C GLU A 268 -6.82 18.34 -11.77
N PRO A 269 -7.99 18.76 -11.25
CA PRO A 269 -8.40 18.48 -9.89
C PRO A 269 -8.58 16.98 -9.62
N VAL A 270 -8.41 16.56 -8.37
CA VAL A 270 -8.57 15.15 -7.96
C VAL A 270 -9.87 14.95 -7.17
N GLN A 271 -10.54 13.82 -7.40
CA GLN A 271 -11.69 13.38 -6.59
C GLN A 271 -11.24 12.45 -5.48
N THR A 272 -11.62 12.70 -4.24
CA THR A 272 -11.26 11.86 -3.09
C THR A 272 -12.21 12.02 -1.91
N ASP A 273 -12.40 10.96 -1.12
CA ASP A 273 -12.95 11.06 0.22
C ASP A 273 -11.85 11.17 1.28
N LEU A 274 -12.25 11.28 2.55
CA LEU A 274 -11.37 11.37 3.71
C LEU A 274 -11.37 10.07 4.52
N ASP A 275 -10.20 9.66 5.02
CA ASP A 275 -10.09 8.55 5.98
C ASP A 275 -10.38 9.06 7.39
N GLY A 276 -11.49 8.64 7.99
CA GLY A 276 -11.93 9.10 9.31
C GLY A 276 -11.04 8.65 10.48
N GLN A 277 -10.27 7.57 10.33
CA GLN A 277 -9.39 7.06 11.38
C GLN A 277 -8.00 7.71 11.31
N LYS A 278 -7.41 7.76 10.11
CA LYS A 278 -6.05 8.28 9.88
C LYS A 278 -6.02 9.78 9.61
N LYS A 279 -7.18 10.38 9.34
CA LYS A 279 -7.43 11.82 9.16
C LYS A 279 -6.58 12.43 8.04
N PHE A 280 -6.72 11.89 6.84
CA PHE A 280 -6.05 12.38 5.61
C PHE A 280 -6.95 12.23 4.37
N PHE A 281 -6.52 12.80 3.25
CA PHE A 281 -7.09 12.53 1.91
C PHE A 281 -6.82 11.09 1.49
N ARG A 282 -7.86 10.33 1.15
CA ARG A 282 -7.71 8.90 0.80
C ARG A 282 -6.89 8.72 -0.48
N ALA A 283 -7.20 9.47 -1.53
CA ALA A 283 -6.38 9.54 -2.73
C ALA A 283 -5.16 10.41 -2.44
N ARG A 284 -3.97 9.83 -2.60
CA ARG A 284 -2.69 10.48 -2.23
C ARG A 284 -1.70 10.58 -3.38
N GLY A 285 -2.00 9.98 -4.54
CA GLY A 285 -1.09 9.97 -5.70
C GLY A 285 -0.68 11.37 -6.17
N TRP A 286 -1.56 12.37 -5.96
CA TRP A 286 -1.29 13.77 -6.30
C TRP A 286 -0.37 14.49 -5.29
N ILE A 287 -0.25 14.02 -4.04
CA ILE A 287 0.46 14.76 -2.97
C ILE A 287 1.96 14.84 -3.26
N GLY A 288 2.55 13.75 -3.78
CA GLY A 288 3.95 13.76 -4.20
C GLY A 288 4.20 14.74 -5.35
N ALA A 289 3.32 14.75 -6.35
CA ALA A 289 3.38 15.70 -7.46
C ALA A 289 3.20 17.15 -6.99
N PHE A 290 2.29 17.40 -6.04
CA PHE A 290 2.13 18.70 -5.39
C PHE A 290 3.42 19.18 -4.71
N TYR A 291 4.05 18.33 -3.90
CA TYR A 291 5.31 18.70 -3.25
C TYR A 291 6.43 18.98 -4.25
N GLN A 292 6.53 18.19 -5.33
CA GLN A 292 7.52 18.40 -6.38
C GLN A 292 7.26 19.69 -7.16
N LEU A 293 6.01 19.91 -7.58
CA LEU A 293 5.58 21.09 -8.34
C LEU A 293 5.92 22.38 -7.59
N HIS A 294 5.59 22.42 -6.30
CA HIS A 294 5.84 23.59 -5.47
C HIS A 294 7.23 23.58 -4.82
N ARG A 295 8.11 22.61 -5.12
CA ARG A 295 9.44 22.46 -4.50
C ARG A 295 9.36 22.60 -2.97
N ALA A 296 8.41 21.90 -2.36
CA ALA A 296 8.11 22.01 -0.94
C ALA A 296 9.32 21.60 -0.08
N ARG A 297 9.51 22.27 1.05
CA ARG A 297 10.57 21.99 2.01
C ARG A 297 10.00 21.79 3.40
N THR A 298 10.78 21.13 4.25
CA THR A 298 10.46 21.03 5.68
C THR A 298 10.35 22.43 6.29
N GLY A 299 9.29 22.65 7.06
CA GLY A 299 8.91 23.95 7.62
C GLY A 299 7.93 24.77 6.77
N ASP A 300 7.81 24.50 5.46
CA ASP A 300 6.74 25.08 4.65
C ASP A 300 5.36 24.64 5.17
N ARG A 301 4.30 25.36 4.82
CA ARG A 301 2.93 25.03 5.23
C ARG A 301 2.05 24.70 4.04
N VAL A 302 1.32 23.60 4.13
CA VAL A 302 0.18 23.34 3.25
C VAL A 302 -1.04 24.07 3.80
N VAL A 303 -1.68 24.87 2.96
CA VAL A 303 -2.92 25.60 3.28
C VAL A 303 -4.06 24.92 2.54
N VAL A 304 -5.16 24.65 3.25
CA VAL A 304 -6.38 24.08 2.68
C VAL A 304 -7.51 25.11 2.79
N GLU A 305 -8.07 25.46 1.64
CA GLU A 305 -9.14 26.45 1.50
C GLU A 305 -10.40 25.79 0.96
N GLU A 306 -11.55 26.08 1.55
CA GLU A 306 -12.84 25.73 0.97
C GLU A 306 -13.24 26.83 -0.03
N VAL A 307 -13.28 26.47 -1.31
CA VAL A 307 -13.61 27.42 -2.41
C VAL A 307 -15.08 27.33 -2.83
N ALA A 308 -15.72 26.18 -2.61
CA ALA A 308 -17.15 25.94 -2.77
C ALA A 308 -17.53 24.67 -1.97
N PRO A 309 -18.82 24.38 -1.76
CA PRO A 309 -19.23 23.14 -1.10
C PRO A 309 -18.59 21.90 -1.75
N TYR A 310 -17.93 21.07 -0.93
CA TYR A 310 -17.17 19.88 -1.35
C TYR A 310 -16.02 20.15 -2.34
N ARG A 311 -15.62 21.41 -2.53
CA ARG A 311 -14.48 21.79 -3.37
C ARG A 311 -13.44 22.54 -2.54
N TYR A 312 -12.23 21.99 -2.50
CA TYR A 312 -11.14 22.54 -1.72
C TYR A 312 -9.97 22.87 -2.62
N ARG A 313 -9.28 23.96 -2.30
CA ARG A 313 -7.98 24.29 -2.88
C ARG A 313 -6.88 23.96 -1.89
N VAL A 314 -5.81 23.36 -2.37
CA VAL A 314 -4.59 23.06 -1.61
C VAL A 314 -3.45 23.87 -2.20
N SER A 315 -2.80 24.67 -1.37
CA SER A 315 -1.69 25.54 -1.78
C SER A 315 -0.51 25.43 -0.81
N LEU A 316 0.67 25.84 -1.27
CA LEU A 316 1.88 25.89 -0.44
C LEU A 316 2.15 27.33 0.00
N ARG A 317 2.34 27.55 1.30
CA ARG A 317 2.85 28.78 1.90
C ARG A 317 4.25 28.55 2.43
N ARG A 318 5.20 29.43 2.05
CA ARG A 318 6.60 29.28 2.47
C ARG A 318 6.80 29.60 3.93
N TYR A 319 7.73 28.90 4.57
CA TYR A 319 8.23 29.29 5.88
C TYR A 319 8.84 30.70 5.81
N GLY A 320 8.43 31.60 6.70
CA GLY A 320 8.93 32.98 6.76
C GLY A 320 8.24 34.01 5.85
N SER A 321 7.26 33.61 5.03
CA SER A 321 6.46 34.55 4.23
C SER A 321 5.24 35.08 4.99
N GLN A 322 5.46 35.70 6.15
CA GLN A 322 4.51 36.67 6.70
C GLN A 322 5.11 38.08 6.59
N GLY A 323 4.53 38.91 5.73
CA GLY A 323 4.68 40.37 5.80
C GLY A 323 5.56 41.04 4.74
N ARG A 324 5.18 40.99 3.46
CA ARG A 324 5.22 42.18 2.59
C ARG A 324 3.90 42.25 1.83
N ALA A 325 2.88 42.76 2.51
CA ALA A 325 1.84 43.50 1.84
C ALA A 325 2.42 44.89 1.58
N SER A 326 2.55 45.24 0.30
CA SER A 326 2.71 46.63 -0.15
C SER A 326 1.32 47.24 -0.32
#